data_AF-A0A366SMQ0-F1
#
_entry.id   AF-A0A366SMQ0-F1
#
_cell.length_a   1.000
_cell.length_b   1.000
_cell.length_c   1.000
_cell.angle_alpha   90.00
_cell.angle_beta   90.00
_cell.angle_gamma   90.00
#
_symmetry.space_group_name_H-M   'P 1'
#
loop_
_entity.id
_entity.type
_entity.pdbx_description
1 polymer ?
#
loop_
_entity_poly.entity_id
_entity_poly.type
_entity_poly.pdbx_seq_one_letter_code
_entity_poly.pdbx_strand_id
1 'polypeptide(L)' 'MSTITVRLNKEEEELFKGYAALSGQNISTLLKKALINAIEDELDLKTFEVAYEEYMKDPETISHEDFKKELGF' A
#
# COMPACT_ATOMS: atom_id res chain seq x y z
N MET A 1 -11.37 -19.42 -12.15
CA MET A 1 -10.04 -19.08 -11.61
C MET A 1 -9.13 -18.76 -12.78
N SER A 2 -8.39 -17.67 -12.69
CA SER A 2 -7.39 -17.28 -13.70
C SER A 2 -5.99 -17.54 -13.14
N THR A 3 -5.08 -18.01 -13.99
CA THR A 3 -3.70 -18.35 -13.60
C THR A 3 -2.73 -17.36 -14.24
N ILE A 4 -1.71 -16.96 -13.48
CA ILE A 4 -0.64 -16.07 -13.96
C ILE A 4 0.70 -16.84 -14.02
N THR A 5 1.23 -16.85 -15.23
CA THR A 5 2.57 -17.22 -15.70
C THR A 5 3.75 -16.33 -15.29
N VAL A 6 4.40 -16.47 -14.13
CA VAL A 6 5.64 -15.70 -13.85
C VAL A 6 6.88 -16.55 -14.13
N ARG A 7 7.73 -16.11 -15.05
CA ARG A 7 9.04 -16.73 -15.32
C ARG A 7 10.07 -16.16 -14.36
N LEU A 8 10.85 -17.05 -13.73
CA LEU A 8 11.93 -16.68 -12.83
C LEU A 8 13.27 -17.18 -13.39
N ASN A 9 14.34 -16.45 -13.09
CA ASN A 9 15.69 -16.98 -13.16
C ASN A 9 16.00 -17.81 -11.89
N LYS A 10 17.16 -18.47 -11.86
CA LYS A 10 17.54 -19.34 -10.74
C LYS A 10 17.67 -18.60 -9.40
N GLU A 11 18.25 -17.41 -9.41
CA GLU A 11 18.49 -16.61 -8.21
C GLU A 11 17.16 -16.11 -7.61
N GLU A 12 16.25 -15.64 -8.47
CA GLU A 12 14.88 -15.25 -8.07
C GLU A 12 14.12 -16.43 -7.47
N GLU A 13 14.21 -17.60 -8.10
CA GLU A 13 13.54 -18.81 -7.62
C GLU A 13 14.06 -19.23 -6.24
N GLU A 14 15.38 -19.24 -6.03
CA GLU A 14 16.00 -19.54 -4.74
C GLU A 14 15.60 -18.54 -3.67
N LEU A 15 15.64 -17.24 -4.00
CA LEU A 15 15.25 -16.17 -3.09
C LEU A 15 13.78 -16.29 -2.66
N PHE A 16 12.87 -16.46 -3.62
CA PHE A 16 11.44 -16.50 -3.34
C PHE A 16 11.04 -17.75 -2.55
N LYS A 17 11.65 -18.89 -2.87
CA LYS A 17 11.46 -20.13 -2.09
C LYS A 17 12.02 -20.00 -0.68
N GLY A 18 13.20 -19.42 -0.52
CA GLY A 18 13.80 -19.18 0.80
C GLY A 18 12.91 -18.29 1.67
N TYR A 19 12.44 -17.17 1.12
CA TYR A 19 11.56 -16.26 1.84
C TYR A 19 10.19 -16.88 2.16
N ALA A 20 9.61 -17.66 1.23
CA ALA A 20 8.39 -18.41 1.48
C ALA A 20 8.54 -19.41 2.64
N ALA A 21 9.66 -20.13 2.68
CA ALA A 21 9.97 -21.05 3.78
C ALA A 21 10.12 -20.33 5.13
N LEU A 22 10.83 -19.21 5.16
CA LEU A 22 11.01 -18.39 6.37
C LEU A 22 9.70 -17.77 6.87
N SER A 23 8.85 -17.30 5.96
CA SER A 23 7.58 -16.64 6.29
C SER A 23 6.44 -17.62 6.59
N GLY A 24 6.63 -18.91 6.32
CA GLY A 24 5.58 -19.94 6.45
C GLY A 24 4.41 -19.76 5.48
N GLN A 25 4.59 -18.98 4.41
CA GLN A 25 3.53 -18.63 3.45
C GLN A 25 3.88 -19.13 2.05
N ASN A 26 2.84 -19.45 1.26
CA ASN A 26 3.01 -19.80 -0.15
C ASN A 26 3.48 -18.57 -0.96
N ILE A 27 4.42 -18.77 -1.89
CA ILE A 27 4.90 -17.75 -2.86
C ILE A 27 3.72 -17.04 -3.53
N SER A 28 2.67 -17.76 -3.94
CA SER A 28 1.50 -17.14 -4.60
C SER A 28 0.75 -16.16 -3.69
N THR A 29 0.70 -16.40 -2.39
CA THR A 29 0.12 -15.47 -1.41
C THR A 29 1.01 -14.25 -1.24
N LEU A 30 2.33 -14.46 -1.16
CA LEU A 30 3.30 -13.38 -1.02
C LEU A 30 3.31 -12.47 -2.25
N LEU A 31 3.29 -13.03 -3.46
CA LEU A 31 3.23 -12.26 -4.72
C LEU A 31 1.93 -11.44 -4.81
N LYS A 32 0.78 -12.01 -4.41
CA LYS A 32 -0.49 -11.28 -4.37
C LYS A 32 -0.43 -10.10 -3.40
N LYS A 33 0.08 -10.33 -2.18
CA LYS A 33 0.24 -9.26 -1.17
C LYS A 33 1.16 -8.17 -1.67
N ALA A 34 2.32 -8.53 -2.22
CA ALA A 34 3.27 -7.56 -2.77
C ALA A 34 2.64 -6.70 -3.88
N LEU A 35 1.87 -7.32 -4.79
CA LEU A 35 1.19 -6.60 -5.86
C LEU A 35 0.08 -5.68 -5.33
N ILE A 36 -0.71 -6.14 -4.36
CA ILE A 36 -1.76 -5.31 -3.74
C ILE A 36 -1.12 -4.10 -3.05
N ASN A 37 -0.11 -4.33 -2.21
CA ASN A 37 0.57 -3.26 -1.50
C ASN A 37 1.19 -2.24 -2.47
N ALA A 38 1.82 -2.68 -3.56
CA ALA A 38 2.39 -1.78 -4.56
C ALA A 38 1.30 -0.92 -5.25
N ILE A 39 0.12 -1.48 -5.50
CA ILE A 39 -1.03 -0.74 -6.04
C ILE A 39 -1.55 0.27 -5.01
N GLU A 40 -1.70 -0.15 -3.75
CA GLU A 40 -2.16 0.71 -2.65
C GLU A 40 -1.19 1.87 -2.43
N ASP A 41 0.12 1.62 -2.37
CA ASP A 41 1.15 2.66 -2.22
C ASP A 41 1.05 3.73 -3.33
N GLU A 42 0.80 3.32 -4.58
CA GLU A 42 0.63 4.25 -5.71
C GLU A 42 -0.66 5.07 -5.59
N LEU A 43 -1.76 4.45 -5.16
CA LEU A 43 -3.04 5.13 -4.98
C LEU A 43 -3.01 6.09 -3.79
N ASP A 44 -2.39 5.69 -2.68
CA ASP A 44 -2.23 6.50 -1.48
C ASP A 44 -1.37 7.72 -1.77
N LEU A 45 -0.27 7.56 -2.53
CA LEU A 45 0.56 8.68 -2.96
C LEU A 45 -0.23 9.69 -3.79
N LYS A 46 -0.98 9.23 -4.81
CA LYS A 46 -1.82 10.11 -5.63
C LYS A 46 -2.87 10.83 -4.82
N THR A 47 -3.49 10.13 -3.87
CA THR A 47 -4.51 10.72 -2.99
C THR A 47 -3.90 11.79 -2.09
N PHE A 48 -2.71 11.53 -1.55
CA PHE A 48 -1.94 12.51 -0.79
C PHE A 48 -1.58 13.73 -1.61
N GLU A 49 -1.08 13.56 -2.85
CA GLU A 49 -0.71 14.68 -3.73
C GLU A 49 -1.89 15.62 -3.96
N VAL A 50 -3.08 15.08 -4.24
CA VAL A 50 -4.30 15.88 -4.42
C VAL A 50 -4.69 16.61 -3.14
N ALA A 51 -4.75 15.89 -2.01
CA ALA A 51 -5.12 16.49 -0.72
C ALA A 51 -4.13 17.58 -0.30
N TYR A 52 -2.83 17.39 -0.59
CA TYR A 52 -1.80 18.36 -0.30
C TYR A 52 -1.90 19.59 -1.21
N GLU A 53 -2.21 19.42 -2.49
CA GLU A 53 -2.47 20.55 -3.39
C GLU A 53 -3.70 21.37 -2.96
N GLU A 54 -4.76 20.72 -2.48
CA GLU A 54 -5.94 21.38 -1.94
C GLU A 54 -5.60 22.17 -0.67
N TYR A 55 -4.88 21.55 0.27
CA TYR A 55 -4.39 22.21 1.47
C TYR A 55 -3.47 23.41 1.15
N MET A 56 -2.59 23.30 0.16
CA MET A 56 -1.71 24.41 -0.21
C MET A 56 -2.48 25.61 -0.81
N LYS A 57 -3.69 25.38 -1.36
CA LYS A 57 -4.58 26.46 -1.82
C LYS A 57 -5.34 27.10 -0.67
N ASP A 58 -5.67 26.33 0.37
CA ASP A 58 -6.35 26.77 1.58
C ASP A 58 -5.79 26.08 2.84
N PRO A 59 -4.70 26.62 3.43
CA PRO A 59 -3.95 25.93 4.48
C PRO A 59 -4.52 26.17 5.88
N GLU A 60 -5.79 26.59 5.99
CA GLU A 60 -6.44 26.77 7.28
C GLU A 60 -6.56 25.43 8.01
N THR A 61 -6.18 25.44 9.29
CA THR A 61 -6.29 24.27 10.17
C THR A 61 -6.91 24.70 11.48
N ILE A 62 -7.63 23.78 12.11
CA ILE A 62 -8.26 24.01 13.41
C ILE A 62 -7.64 23.09 14.46
N SER A 63 -7.75 23.48 15.73
CA SER A 63 -7.29 22.66 16.83
C SER A 63 -8.14 21.39 16.94
N HIS A 64 -7.59 20.33 17.54
CA HIS A 64 -8.35 19.10 17.82
C HIS A 64 -9.60 19.36 18.68
N GLU A 65 -9.53 20.36 19.58
CA GLU A 65 -10.67 20.76 20.40
C GLU A 65 -11.76 21.41 19.56
N ASP A 66 -11.39 22.29 18.63
CA ASP A 66 -12.36 22.98 17.77
C ASP A 66 -12.97 22.03 16.74
N PHE A 67 -12.19 21.11 16.18
CA PHE A 67 -12.69 20.04 15.30
C PHE A 67 -13.73 19.16 16.00
N LYS A 68 -13.51 18.81 17.28
CA LYS A 68 -14.51 18.08 18.06
C LYS A 68 -15.80 18.86 18.26
N LYS A 69 -15.70 20.16 18.58
CA LYS A 69 -16.87 21.04 18.71
C LYS A 69 -17.67 21.10 17.40
N GLU A 70 -17.00 21.21 16.25
CA GLU A 70 -17.66 21.19 14.93
C GLU A 70 -18.40 19.88 14.65
N LEU A 71 -17.84 18.75 15.10
CA LEU A 71 -18.46 17.43 14.97
C LEU A 71 -19.51 17.11 16.05
N GLY A 72 -19.71 17.99 17.04
CA GLY A 72 -20.69 17.83 18.11
C GLY A 72 -20.25 16.90 19.26
N PHE A 73 -18.94 16.73 19.47
CA PHE A 73 -18.35 16.01 20.60
C PHE A 73 -17.93 16.91 21.75
#